data_AF-A0A1V5PP96-F1
#
_entry.id   AF-A0A1V5PP96-F1
#
_cell.length_a   1.000
_cell.length_b   1.000
_cell.length_c   1.000
_cell.angle_alpha   90.00
_cell.angle_beta   90.00
_cell.angle_gamma   90.00
#
_symmetry.space_group_name_H-M   'P 1'
#
loop_
_entity.id
_entity.type
_entity.pdbx_description
1 polymer ?
#
loop_
_entity_poly.entity_id
_entity_poly.type
_entity_poly.pdbx_seq_one_letter_code
_entity_poly.pdbx_strand_id
1 'polypeptide(L)'
;MQYIIDGKQSMTVLKDVRTLVADAIAAAVAYLEGTTPEKTTTYNNGAVDVPAKPSAIVTVTKDNVKAAIVDSGYYPASDFTNLP
;
A
#
# COMPACT_ATOMS: atom_id res chain seq x y z
N MET A 1 -5.03 -2.83 -13.21
CA MET A 1 -4.88 -1.49 -13.82
C MET A 1 -5.43 -1.44 -15.23
N GLN A 2 -5.21 -2.47 -16.08
CA GLN A 2 -5.71 -2.47 -17.47
C GLN A 2 -7.20 -2.15 -17.60
N TYR A 3 -8.08 -2.72 -16.76
CA TYR A 3 -9.51 -2.40 -16.81
C TYR A 3 -9.83 -0.94 -16.49
N ILE A 4 -9.02 -0.26 -15.67
CA ILE A 4 -9.15 1.17 -15.40
C ILE A 4 -8.73 2.00 -16.61
N ILE A 5 -7.63 1.60 -17.26
CA ILE A 5 -7.14 2.22 -18.50
C ILE A 5 -8.18 2.08 -19.62
N ASP A 6 -8.75 0.88 -19.78
CA ASP A 6 -9.76 0.54 -20.77
C ASP A 6 -11.18 1.07 -20.45
N GLY A 7 -11.38 1.70 -19.28
CA GLY A 7 -12.69 2.21 -18.85
C GLY A 7 -13.73 1.15 -18.46
N LYS A 8 -13.30 -0.09 -18.19
CA LYS A 8 -14.14 -1.21 -17.72
C LYS A 8 -14.30 -1.27 -16.20
N GLN A 9 -13.39 -0.61 -15.47
CA GLN A 9 -13.42 -0.47 -14.02
C GLN A 9 -13.14 0.99 -13.67
N SER A 10 -13.98 1.63 -12.86
CA SER A 10 -13.85 3.07 -12.61
C SER A 10 -12.62 3.43 -11.77
N MET A 11 -12.30 2.61 -10.77
CA MET A 11 -11.19 2.85 -9.85
C MET A 11 -10.75 1.59 -9.13
N THR A 12 -9.60 1.66 -8.46
CA THR A 12 -9.21 0.74 -7.40
C THR A 12 -8.56 1.51 -6.25
N VAL A 13 -8.28 0.82 -5.15
CA VAL A 13 -7.50 1.37 -4.04
C VAL A 13 -6.15 0.64 -4.00
N LEU A 14 -5.09 1.37 -4.31
CA LEU A 14 -3.73 0.91 -4.12
C LEU A 14 -3.41 0.88 -2.62
N LYS A 15 -3.07 -0.31 -2.16
CA LYS A 15 -2.44 -0.56 -0.85
C LYS A 15 -1.02 -0.97 -1.17
N ASP A 16 -0.06 -0.07 -0.99
CA ASP A 16 1.33 -0.33 -1.39
C ASP A 16 1.95 -1.40 -0.47
N VAL A 17 2.06 -2.62 -0.99
CA VAL A 17 2.62 -3.75 -0.24
C VAL A 17 4.10 -3.58 0.08
N ARG A 18 4.83 -2.73 -0.66
CA ARG A 18 6.24 -2.44 -0.38
C ARG A 18 6.37 -1.71 0.95
N THR A 19 5.49 -0.74 1.21
CA THR A 19 5.39 -0.03 2.49
C THR A 19 5.01 -1.00 3.61
N LEU A 20 4.00 -1.86 3.39
CA LEU A 20 3.59 -2.84 4.40
C LEU A 20 4.73 -3.80 4.76
N VAL A 21 5.49 -4.28 3.78
CA VAL A 21 6.64 -5.16 4.00
C VAL A 21 7.75 -4.42 4.76
N ALA A 22 8.06 -3.17 4.39
CA ALA A 22 9.06 -2.38 5.09
C ALA A 22 8.69 -2.14 6.57
N ASP A 23 7.43 -1.77 6.84
CA ASP A 23 6.93 -1.59 8.21
C ASP A 23 6.98 -2.91 9.00
N ALA A 24 6.62 -4.04 8.37
CA ALA A 24 6.68 -5.36 9.02
C ALA A 24 8.12 -5.78 9.35
N ILE A 25 9.08 -5.53 8.44
CA ILE A 25 10.51 -5.80 8.68
C ILE A 25 11.01 -4.92 9.82
N ALA A 26 10.73 -3.62 9.78
CA ALA A 26 11.13 -2.69 10.84
C ALA A 26 10.57 -3.12 12.20
N ALA A 27 9.32 -3.58 12.24
CA ALA A 27 8.71 -4.07 13.46
C ALA A 27 9.38 -5.35 13.98
N ALA A 28 9.67 -6.30 13.09
CA ALA A 28 10.36 -7.54 13.45
C ALA A 28 11.78 -7.26 13.99
N VAL A 29 12.53 -6.36 13.35
CA VAL A 29 13.86 -5.94 13.81
C VAL A 29 13.79 -5.29 15.19
N ALA A 30 12.85 -4.36 15.41
CA ALA A 30 12.69 -3.70 16.70
C ALA A 30 12.49 -4.72 17.83
N TYR A 31 11.64 -5.73 17.61
CA TYR A 31 11.42 -6.80 18.58
C TYR A 31 12.66 -7.68 18.79
N LEU A 32 13.41 -8.00 17.73
CA LEU A 32 14.67 -8.75 17.85
C LEU A 32 15.74 -8.01 18.66
N GLU A 33 15.73 -6.67 18.59
CA GLU A 33 16.61 -5.79 19.37
C GLU A 33 16.08 -5.52 20.80
N GLY A 34 14.95 -6.11 21.18
CA GLY A 34 14.35 -5.95 22.50
C GLY A 34 13.63 -4.61 22.70
N THR A 35 13.30 -3.91 21.62
CA THR A 35 12.55 -2.65 21.64
C THR A 35 11.11 -2.84 21.15
N THR A 36 10.27 -1.82 21.37
CA THR A 36 8.89 -1.82 20.88
C THR A 36 8.81 -1.03 19.57
N PRO A 37 8.21 -1.58 18.51
CA PRO A 37 8.06 -0.85 17.26
C PRO A 37 7.09 0.31 17.39
N GLU A 38 7.26 1.30 16.50
CA GLU A 38 6.38 2.45 16.40
C GLU A 38 4.91 2.04 16.18
N LYS A 39 4.00 2.67 16.90
CA LYS A 39 2.55 2.60 16.66
C LYS A 39 1.97 4.00 16.51
N THR A 40 0.99 4.15 15.62
CA THR A 40 0.25 5.42 15.43
C THR A 40 -1.21 5.30 15.86
N THR A 41 -1.71 4.07 16.05
CA THR A 41 -3.06 3.80 16.52
C THR A 41 -3.14 2.44 17.21
N THR A 42 -4.35 2.02 17.58
CA THR A 42 -4.66 0.69 18.09
C THR A 42 -5.93 0.15 17.46
N TYR A 43 -6.01 -1.17 17.28
CA TYR A 43 -7.24 -1.87 16.88
C TYR A 43 -7.62 -2.89 17.95
N ASN A 44 -8.87 -2.82 18.44
CA ASN A 44 -9.38 -3.78 19.40
C ASN A 44 -9.67 -5.12 18.71
N ASN A 45 -9.12 -6.22 19.23
CA ASN A 45 -9.37 -7.56 18.71
C ASN A 45 -10.38 -8.38 19.55
N GLY A 46 -11.12 -7.71 20.44
CA GLY A 46 -12.05 -8.31 21.40
C GLY A 46 -11.43 -8.69 22.74
N ALA A 47 -10.10 -8.75 22.85
CA ALA A 47 -9.39 -9.03 24.09
C ALA A 47 -8.52 -7.85 24.55
N VAL A 48 -7.80 -7.22 23.61
CA VAL A 48 -6.88 -6.13 23.87
C VAL A 48 -6.89 -5.10 22.74
N ASP A 49 -6.47 -3.88 23.04
CA ASP A 49 -6.17 -2.86 22.04
C ASP A 49 -4.77 -3.10 21.45
N VAL A 50 -4.73 -3.73 20.28
CA VAL A 50 -3.49 -4.14 19.60
C VAL A 50 -2.81 -2.90 19.01
N PRO A 51 -1.54 -2.61 19.37
CA PRO A 51 -0.72 -1.59 18.70
C PRO A 51 -0.69 -1.76 17.19
N ALA A 52 -0.95 -0.69 16.44
CA ALA A 52 -0.99 -0.75 14.99
C ALA A 52 -0.35 0.49 14.34
N LYS A 53 0.17 0.27 13.14
CA LYS A 53 0.72 1.28 12.24
C LYS A 53 0.15 1.06 10.83
N PRO A 54 -1.07 1.53 10.54
CA PRO A 54 -1.68 1.35 9.22
C PRO A 54 -0.95 2.18 8.16
N SER A 55 -0.67 1.58 7.01
CA SER A 55 -0.08 2.27 5.86
C SER A 55 -1.14 3.08 5.09
N ALA A 56 -0.71 4.19 4.48
CA ALA A 56 -1.58 5.02 3.66
C ALA A 56 -2.10 4.27 2.42
N ILE A 57 -3.30 4.64 1.96
CA ILE A 57 -3.91 4.12 0.74
C ILE A 57 -4.01 5.21 -0.33
N VAL A 58 -4.05 4.80 -1.60
CA VAL A 58 -4.22 5.72 -2.73
C VAL A 58 -5.36 5.25 -3.61
N THR A 59 -6.36 6.10 -3.85
CA THR A 59 -7.36 5.84 -4.89
C THR A 59 -6.71 6.00 -6.26
N VAL A 60 -6.80 4.96 -7.08
CA VAL A 60 -6.28 4.95 -8.45
C VAL A 60 -7.43 4.97 -9.43
N THR A 61 -7.47 6.00 -10.27
CA THR A 61 -8.40 6.21 -11.37
C THR A 61 -7.62 6.26 -12.69
N LYS A 62 -8.32 6.46 -13.81
CA LYS A 62 -7.67 6.67 -15.10
C LYS A 62 -6.76 7.91 -15.11
N ASP A 63 -7.11 8.95 -14.36
CA ASP A 63 -6.40 10.23 -14.36
C ASP A 63 -5.03 10.16 -13.67
N ASN A 64 -4.84 9.22 -12.74
CA ASN A 64 -3.61 9.13 -11.94
C ASN A 64 -2.90 7.77 -12.02
N VAL A 65 -3.40 6.81 -12.83
CA VAL A 65 -2.83 5.45 -12.89
C VAL A 65 -1.34 5.45 -13.25
N LYS A 66 -0.91 6.33 -14.17
CA LYS A 66 0.50 6.45 -14.54
C LYS A 66 1.35 6.92 -13.35
N ALA A 67 0.94 7.99 -12.67
CA ALA A 67 1.65 8.53 -11.52
C ALA A 67 1.69 7.54 -10.34
N ALA A 68 0.54 6.94 -10.00
CA ALA A 68 0.39 6.11 -8.81
C ALA A 68 1.03 4.72 -8.96
N ILE A 69 1.12 4.18 -10.18
CA ILE A 69 1.58 2.80 -10.43
C ILE A 69 2.94 2.75 -11.13
N VAL A 70 3.14 3.54 -12.18
CA VAL A 70 4.34 3.45 -13.02
C VAL A 70 5.43 4.37 -12.49
N ASP A 71 5.12 5.65 -12.30
CA ASP A 71 6.11 6.64 -11.86
C ASP A 71 6.53 6.40 -10.41
N SER A 72 5.66 5.79 -9.60
CA SER A 72 6.00 5.29 -8.25
C SER A 72 6.88 4.04 -8.25
N GLY A 73 7.13 3.44 -9.41
CA GLY A 73 7.88 2.20 -9.58
C GLY A 73 7.17 0.96 -9.04
N TYR A 74 5.85 0.98 -8.87
CA TYR A 74 5.09 -0.17 -8.35
C TYR A 74 4.96 -1.28 -9.40
N TYR A 75 4.64 -0.91 -10.65
CA TYR A 75 4.72 -1.80 -11.82
C TYR A 75 5.37 -1.07 -13.00
N PRO A 76 6.12 -1.77 -13.86
CA PRO A 76 6.66 -1.17 -15.07
C PRO A 76 5.55 -0.83 -16.08
N ALA A 77 5.78 0.19 -16.91
CA ALA A 77 4.84 0.59 -17.96
C ALA A 77 4.55 -0.55 -18.95
N SER A 78 5.51 -1.45 -19.17
CA SER A 78 5.40 -2.59 -20.09
C SER A 78 4.32 -3.59 -19.73
N ASP A 79 3.81 -3.57 -18.50
CA ASP A 79 2.76 -4.48 -18.05
C ASP A 79 1.37 -4.05 -18.53
N PHE A 80 1.26 -2.87 -19.15
CA PHE A 80 -0.01 -2.26 -19.55
C PHE A 80 0.02 -1.77 -21.00
N THR A 81 -1.16 -1.72 -21.62
CA THR A 81 -1.34 -1.12 -22.94
C THR A 81 -2.23 0.12 -22.83
N ASN A 82 -2.03 1.08 -23.74
CA ASN A 82 -2.80 2.35 -23.80
C ASN A 82 -2.76 3.18 -22.51
N LEU A 83 -1.64 3.19 -21.79
CA LEU A 83 -1.42 4.06 -20.63
C LEU A 83 -1.69 5.53 -21.02
N PRO A 84 -2.54 6.26 -20.26
CA PRO A 84 -2.82 7.68 -20.49
C PRO A 84 -1.64 8.59 -20.12
#